data_AF-A0A973NXD0-F1
#
_entry.id   AF-A0A973NXD0-F1
#
_cell.length_a   1.000
_cell.length_b   1.000
_cell.length_c   1.000
_cell.angle_alpha   90.00
_cell.angle_beta   90.00
_cell.angle_gamma   90.00
#
_symmetry.space_group_name_H-M   'P 1'
#
loop_
_entity.id
_entity.type
_entity.pdbx_description
1 polymer ?
#
loop_
_entity_poly.entity_id
_entity_poly.type
_entity_poly.pdbx_seq_one_letter_code
_entity_poly.pdbx_strand_id
1 'polypeptide(L)' 'MAQTDEFAEALLARVADARLRLAEAAATADSHAVAEALDELEDALGLARESGVEVPPIQRDGTEQ' A
#
# COMPACT_ATOMS: atom_id res chain seq x y z
N MET A 1 12.30 11.66 20.49
CA MET A 1 11.05 11.18 19.85
C MET A 1 11.37 10.78 18.42
N ALA A 2 11.93 9.59 18.19
CA ALA A 2 12.38 9.12 16.86
C ALA A 2 11.79 7.77 16.45
N GLN A 3 11.12 7.07 17.36
CA GLN A 3 10.54 5.74 17.09
C GLN A 3 9.31 5.80 16.16
N THR A 4 8.59 6.94 16.15
CA THR A 4 7.40 7.12 15.33
C THR A 4 7.73 7.35 13.85
N ASP A 5 8.90 7.95 13.56
CA ASP A 5 9.35 8.24 12.18
C ASP A 5 9.80 6.96 11.46
N GLU A 6 10.67 6.15 12.07
CA GLU A 6 11.15 4.89 11.49
C GLU A 6 9.99 3.89 11.27
N PHE A 7 9.04 3.85 12.22
CA PHE A 7 7.84 3.03 12.07
C PHE A 7 6.95 3.52 10.92
N ALA A 8 6.74 4.83 10.79
CA ALA A 8 5.95 5.40 9.71
C ALA A 8 6.61 5.14 8.34
N GLU A 9 7.93 5.30 8.22
CA GLU A 9 8.69 5.00 7.00
C GLU A 9 8.59 3.52 6.61
N ALA A 10 8.75 2.62 7.58
CA ALA A 10 8.61 1.18 7.35
C ALA A 10 7.20 0.81 6.86
N LEU A 11 6.17 1.46 7.42
CA LEU A 11 4.79 1.23 7.06
C LEU A 11 4.46 1.76 5.65
N LEU A 12 4.98 2.94 5.31
CA LEU A 12 4.87 3.50 3.96
C LEU A 12 5.59 2.62 2.93
N ALA A 13 6.76 2.08 3.27
CA ALA A 13 7.47 1.13 2.42
C ALA A 13 6.66 -0.17 2.22
N ARG A 14 6.03 -0.70 3.27
CA ARG A 14 5.14 -1.87 3.19
C ARG A 14 3.95 -1.63 2.27
N VAL A 15 3.31 -0.45 2.38
CA VAL A 15 2.21 -0.07 1.47
C VAL A 15 2.68 0.03 0.03
N ALA A 16 3.87 0.60 -0.22
CA ALA A 16 4.43 0.71 -1.57
C ALA A 16 4.72 -0.67 -2.18
N ASP A 17 5.28 -1.59 -1.40
CA ASP A 17 5.55 -2.98 -1.82
C ASP A 17 4.25 -3.74 -2.14
N ALA A 18 3.24 -3.65 -1.26
CA ALA A 18 1.94 -4.29 -1.47
C ALA A 18 1.25 -3.77 -2.76
N ARG A 19 1.37 -2.46 -3.05
CA ARG A 19 0.88 -1.86 -4.31
C ARG A 19 1.62 -2.40 -5.53
N LEU A 20 2.94 -2.57 -5.43
CA LEU A 20 3.74 -3.13 -6.53
C LEU A 20 3.33 -4.58 -6.81
N ARG A 21 3.24 -5.41 -5.77
CA ARG A 21 2.79 -6.81 -5.85
C ARG A 21 1.40 -6.93 -6.45
N LEU A 22 0.48 -6.04 -6.08
CA LEU A 22 -0.86 -5.99 -6.66
C LEU A 22 -0.82 -5.68 -8.16
N ALA A 23 0.01 -4.73 -8.58
CA ALA A 23 0.18 -4.39 -9.99
C ALA A 23 0.80 -5.55 -10.79
N GLU A 24 1.78 -6.25 -10.22
CA GLU A 24 2.40 -7.43 -10.82
C GLU A 24 1.40 -8.60 -10.94
N ALA A 25 0.66 -8.89 -9.88
CA ALA A 25 -0.37 -9.92 -9.87
C ALA A 25 -1.51 -9.60 -10.86
N ALA A 26 -1.91 -8.33 -10.96
CA ALA A 26 -2.89 -7.89 -11.94
C ALA A 26 -2.38 -8.07 -13.38
N ALA A 27 -1.08 -7.88 -13.62
CA ALA A 27 -0.47 -8.07 -14.94
C ALA A 27 -0.40 -9.55 -15.36
N THR A 28 -0.29 -10.48 -14.41
CA THR A 28 -0.29 -11.92 -14.68
C THR A 28 -1.69 -12.55 -14.75
N ALA A 29 -2.75 -11.76 -14.48
CA ALA A 29 -4.14 -12.21 -14.38
C ALA A 29 -4.34 -13.37 -13.38
N ASP A 30 -3.46 -13.48 -12.38
CA ASP A 30 -3.57 -14.47 -11.31
C ASP A 30 -4.53 -13.94 -10.25
N SER A 31 -5.79 -14.38 -10.31
CA SER A 31 -6.82 -13.94 -9.37
C SER A 31 -6.50 -14.28 -7.91
N HIS A 32 -5.72 -15.34 -7.66
CA HIS A 32 -5.33 -15.70 -6.31
C HIS A 32 -4.26 -14.73 -5.79
N ALA A 33 -3.20 -14.50 -6.57
CA ALA A 33 -2.15 -13.56 -6.22
C ALA A 33 -2.68 -12.12 -6.07
N VAL A 34 -3.67 -11.73 -6.87
CA VAL A 34 -4.36 -10.42 -6.72
C VAL A 34 -5.09 -10.33 -5.39
N ALA A 35 -5.81 -11.38 -4.98
CA ALA A 35 -6.53 -11.40 -3.71
C ALA A 35 -5.56 -11.32 -2.52
N GLU A 36 -4.44 -12.08 -2.56
CA GLU A 36 -3.41 -12.01 -1.52
C GLU A 36 -2.76 -10.63 -1.44
N ALA A 37 -2.44 -10.01 -2.58
CA ALA A 37 -1.85 -8.68 -2.60
C ALA A 37 -2.82 -7.58 -2.14
N LEU A 38 -4.13 -7.75 -2.35
CA LEU A 38 -5.16 -6.87 -1.82
C LEU A 38 -5.27 -6.96 -0.30
N ASP A 39 -5.34 -8.18 0.25
CA ASP A 39 -5.42 -8.42 1.70
C ASP A 39 -4.23 -7.78 2.43
N GLU A 40 -3.02 -7.99 1.92
CA GLU A 40 -1.78 -7.39 2.45
C GLU A 40 -1.80 -5.85 2.37
N LEU A 41 -2.32 -5.29 1.27
CA LEU A 41 -2.47 -3.84 1.12
C LEU A 41 -3.48 -3.28 2.13
N GLU A 42 -4.61 -3.97 2.32
CA GLU A 42 -5.65 -3.57 3.28
C GLU A 42 -5.13 -3.61 4.73
N ASP A 43 -4.38 -4.65 5.10
CA ASP A 43 -3.71 -4.75 6.42
C ASP A 43 -2.75 -3.57 6.66
N ALA A 44 -1.87 -3.30 5.69
CA ALA A 44 -0.90 -2.22 5.79
C ALA A 44 -1.57 -0.83 5.90
N LEU A 45 -2.65 -0.60 5.14
CA LEU A 45 -3.44 0.64 5.21
C LEU A 45 -4.22 0.75 6.53
N GLY A 46 -4.77 -0.36 7.03
CA GLY A 46 -5.44 -0.43 8.32
C GLY A 46 -4.49 -0.03 9.45
N LEU A 47 -3.31 -0.66 9.48
CA LEU A 47 -2.28 -0.38 10.48
C LEU A 47 -1.80 1.08 10.41
N ALA A 48 -1.69 1.65 9.21
CA ALA A 48 -1.34 3.06 9.05
C ALA A 48 -2.39 4.00 9.62
N ARG A 49 -3.67 3.70 9.36
CA ARG A 49 -4.79 4.46 9.92
C ARG A 49 -4.83 4.37 11.44
N GLU A 50 -4.66 3.18 12.00
CA GLU A 50 -4.65 2.95 13.45
C GLU A 50 -3.48 3.66 14.13
N SER A 51 -2.35 3.75 13.44
CA SER A 51 -1.14 4.41 13.94
C SER A 51 -1.11 5.92 13.68
N GLY A 52 -2.10 6.46 12.97
CA GLY A 52 -2.15 7.88 12.59
C GLY A 52 -1.14 8.27 11.51
N VAL A 53 -0.61 7.30 10.77
CA VAL A 53 0.30 7.52 9.64
C VAL A 53 -0.52 7.84 8.39
N GLU A 54 -0.27 9.02 7.81
CA GLU A 54 -0.92 9.41 6.56
C GLU A 54 -0.25 8.69 5.38
N VAL A 55 -1.04 7.86 4.69
CA VAL A 55 -0.59 7.16 3.49
C VAL A 55 -0.94 8.00 2.28
N PRO A 56 0.04 8.35 1.42
CA PRO A 56 -0.25 9.11 0.21
C PRO A 56 -1.16 8.29 -0.72
N PRO A 57 -2.21 8.93 -1.28
CA PRO A 57 -3.04 8.27 -2.27
C PRO A 57 -2.19 7.88 -3.47
N ILE A 58 -2.56 6.78 -4.13
CA ILE A 58 -2.09 6.53 -5.50
C ILE A 58 -2.56 7.71 -6.34
N GLN A 59 -1.64 8.62 -6.68
CA GLN A 59 -1.90 9.69 -7.63
C GLN A 59 -2.36 9.01 -8.92
N ARG A 60 -3.68 9.01 -9.14
CA ARG A 60 -4.21 8.85 -10.48
C ARG A 60 -3.86 10.15 -11.15
N ASP A 61 -2.79 10.13 -11.94
CA ASP A 61 -2.47 11.20 -12.87
C ASP A 61 -3.78 11.64 -13.52
N GLY A 62 -4.14 12.90 -13.31
CA GLY A 62 -5.46 13.42 -13.65
C GLY A 62 -5.67 13.33 -15.16
N THR A 63 -6.45 12.35 -15.62
CA THR A 63 -7.11 12.44 -16.92
C THR A 63 -8.41 13.22 -16.72
N GLU A 64 -8.28 14.50 -16.36
CA GLU A 64 -9.27 15.51 -16.69
C GLU A 64 -8.66 16.35 -17.82
N GLN A 65 -8.97 16.01 -19.06
CA GLN A 65 -8.98 16.90 -20.23
C GLN A 65 -10.04 16.42 -21.22
#